data_AF-A0A0Q0T0L4-F1
#
_entry.id   AF-A0A0Q0T0L4-F1
#
_cell.length_a   1.000
_cell.length_b   1.000
_cell.length_c   1.000
_cell.angle_alpha   90.00
_cell.angle_beta   90.00
_cell.angle_gamma   90.00
#
_symmetry.space_group_name_H-M   'P 1'
#
loop_
_entity.id
_entity.type
_entity.pdbx_description
1 polymer ?
#
loop_
_entity_poly.entity_id
_entity_poly.type
_entity_poly.pdbx_seq_one_letter_code
_entity_poly.pdbx_strand_id
1 'polypeptide(L)'
;MIPPIDRTIQVLEELSRCQPRKVRRTGVENKARIIANWCMGLSTLLMIIMAGFVFSYDTRPPSLYAQLFVMTMSIISMLLAISALIAPMVASLLLAFRWKKLSLEGLCDDIRHEQAMADRLAQYESAALKDAHYWLSRKIRRISERTGRFFGEKTAVIGLLATAYSFAAEFGGFEWISRTLVAGFQMDNLGNTVLLGAGAFLLGVSIGSILLGHIAARYRYQIEIIELVDREWRY
;
A
#
# COMPACT_ATOMS: atom_id res chain seq x y z
N MET A 1 32.59 31.72 5.41
CA MET A 1 31.33 31.52 6.16
C MET A 1 30.32 30.96 5.19
N ILE A 2 29.71 29.82 5.50
CA ILE A 2 28.63 29.25 4.66
C ILE A 2 27.40 30.13 4.89
N PRO A 3 26.71 30.61 3.84
CA PRO A 3 25.53 31.45 4.02
C PRO A 3 24.42 30.67 4.74
N PRO A 4 23.54 31.36 5.50
CA PRO A 4 22.55 30.71 6.38
C PRO A 4 21.61 29.78 5.61
N ILE A 5 21.27 30.12 4.36
CA ILE A 5 20.44 29.29 3.48
C ILE A 5 21.11 27.94 3.13
N ASP A 6 22.42 27.91 2.90
CA ASP A 6 23.12 26.68 2.55
C ASP A 6 23.16 25.71 3.74
N ARG A 7 23.19 26.22 4.97
CA ARG A 7 23.03 25.40 6.18
C ARG A 7 21.63 24.81 6.29
N THR A 8 20.59 25.58 6.01
CA THR A 8 19.21 25.07 5.97
C THR A 8 19.04 23.98 4.90
N ILE A 9 19.66 24.14 3.73
CA ILE A 9 19.62 23.14 2.65
C ILE A 9 20.31 21.84 3.07
N GLN A 10 21.46 21.91 3.74
CA GLN A 10 22.15 20.73 4.29
C GLN A 10 21.27 19.97 5.29
N VAL A 11 20.57 20.69 6.18
CA VAL A 11 19.61 20.09 7.12
C VAL A 11 18.46 19.39 6.37
N LEU A 12 17.90 20.04 5.35
CA LEU A 12 16.84 19.47 4.49
C LEU A 12 17.32 18.23 3.72
N GLU A 13 18.56 18.21 3.25
CA GLU A 13 19.15 17.07 2.57
C GLU A 13 19.32 15.88 3.52
N GLU A 14 19.80 16.11 4.74
CA GLU A 14 19.93 15.05 5.75
C GLU A 14 18.55 14.53 6.19
N LEU A 15 17.57 15.43 6.39
CA LEU A 15 16.17 15.07 6.64
C LEU A 15 15.54 14.25 5.52
N SER A 16 15.96 14.44 4.26
CA SER A 16 15.46 13.64 3.15
C SER A 16 15.80 12.15 3.30
N ARG A 17 16.88 11.84 4.04
CA ARG A 17 17.33 10.47 4.35
C ARG A 17 16.61 9.89 5.57
N CYS A 18 16.02 10.73 6.41
CA CYS A 18 15.13 10.30 7.50
C CYS A 18 13.86 9.69 6.91
N GLN A 19 13.67 8.39 7.12
CA GLN A 19 12.47 7.66 6.73
C GLN A 19 11.96 6.86 7.92
N PRO A 20 10.64 6.76 8.10
CA PRO A 20 10.08 5.94 9.16
C PRO A 20 10.56 4.51 9.01
N ARG A 21 10.83 3.85 10.14
CA ARG A 21 11.28 2.47 10.14
C ARG A 21 10.26 1.60 9.41
N LYS A 22 10.69 0.86 8.39
CA LYS A 22 9.84 -0.14 7.75
C LYS A 22 9.52 -1.20 8.80
N VAL A 23 8.23 -1.49 9.00
CA VAL A 23 7.76 -2.51 9.95
C VAL A 23 8.52 -3.81 9.66
N ARG A 24 9.42 -4.17 10.59
CA ARG A 24 10.26 -5.35 10.45
C ARG A 24 9.35 -6.57 10.61
N ARG A 25 9.16 -7.32 9.53
CA ARG A 25 8.46 -8.62 9.60
C ARG A 25 9.16 -9.50 10.62
N THR A 26 8.38 -10.13 11.47
CA THR A 26 8.93 -11.01 12.50
C THR A 26 9.49 -12.27 11.86
N GLY A 27 10.42 -12.94 12.55
CA GLY A 27 10.97 -14.22 12.06
C GLY A 27 9.90 -15.30 11.86
N VAL A 28 8.78 -15.21 12.60
CA VAL A 28 7.65 -16.14 12.50
C VAL A 28 6.85 -15.91 11.21
N GLU A 29 6.53 -14.65 10.87
CA GLU A 29 5.90 -14.29 9.58
C GLU A 29 6.75 -14.73 8.39
N ASN A 30 8.07 -14.54 8.48
CA ASN A 30 8.95 -14.86 7.37
C ASN A 30 9.03 -16.38 7.13
N LYS A 31 9.11 -17.17 8.22
CA LYS A 31 9.06 -18.64 8.13
C LYS A 31 7.72 -19.14 7.60
N ALA A 32 6.61 -18.61 8.10
CA ALA A 32 5.27 -18.98 7.64
C ALA A 32 5.06 -18.67 6.15
N ARG A 33 5.57 -17.53 5.67
CA ARG A 33 5.51 -17.16 4.26
C ARG A 33 6.39 -18.06 3.38
N ILE A 34 7.59 -18.41 3.83
CA ILE A 34 8.47 -19.35 3.11
C ILE A 34 7.76 -20.71 2.97
N ILE A 35 7.19 -21.23 4.06
CA ILE A 35 6.45 -22.50 4.06
C ILE A 35 5.24 -22.40 3.12
N ALA A 36 4.43 -21.35 3.23
CA ALA A 36 3.26 -21.14 2.37
C ALA A 36 3.63 -21.05 0.89
N ASN A 37 4.71 -20.34 0.55
CA ASN A 37 5.19 -20.23 -0.83
C ASN A 37 5.70 -21.58 -1.37
N TRP A 38 6.38 -22.38 -0.56
CA TRP A 38 6.78 -23.74 -0.94
C TRP A 38 5.57 -24.65 -1.16
N CYS A 39 4.57 -24.58 -0.28
CA CYS A 39 3.32 -25.34 -0.44
C CYS A 39 2.55 -24.92 -1.69
N MET A 40 2.46 -23.62 -1.99
CA MET A 40 1.86 -23.12 -3.23
C MET A 40 2.61 -23.58 -4.47
N GLY A 41 3.95 -23.47 -4.45
CA GLY A 41 4.80 -23.91 -5.56
C GLY A 41 4.64 -25.41 -5.84
N LEU A 42 4.66 -26.23 -4.79
CA LEU A 42 4.50 -27.68 -4.91
C LEU A 42 3.10 -28.07 -5.39
N SER A 43 2.04 -27.45 -4.86
CA SER A 43 0.65 -27.66 -5.31
C SER A 43 0.47 -27.32 -6.79
N THR A 44 1.04 -26.20 -7.22
CA THR A 44 0.98 -25.76 -8.63
C THR A 44 1.73 -26.73 -9.54
N LEU A 45 2.91 -27.19 -9.14
CA LEU A 45 3.69 -28.18 -9.88
C LEU A 45 2.94 -29.51 -10.04
N LEU A 46 2.30 -29.99 -8.96
CA LEU A 46 1.46 -31.20 -9.01
C LEU A 46 0.28 -31.03 -9.98
N MET A 47 -0.36 -29.87 -10.00
CA MET A 47 -1.42 -29.57 -10.97
C MET A 47 -0.92 -29.59 -12.42
N ILE A 48 0.27 -29.05 -12.69
CA ILE A 48 0.85 -29.06 -14.04
C ILE A 48 1.14 -30.49 -14.49
N ILE A 49 1.70 -31.34 -13.62
CA ILE A 49 1.95 -32.76 -13.90
C ILE A 49 0.63 -33.49 -14.20
N MET A 50 -0.42 -33.23 -13.42
CA MET A 50 -1.76 -33.79 -13.66
C MET A 50 -2.31 -33.37 -15.02
N ALA A 51 -2.25 -32.08 -15.34
CA ALA A 51 -2.75 -31.56 -16.61
C ALA A 51 -2.00 -32.14 -17.81
N GLY A 52 -0.67 -32.24 -17.72
CA GLY A 52 0.16 -32.86 -18.75
C GLY A 52 -0.11 -34.36 -18.93
N PHE A 53 -0.33 -35.08 -17.83
CA PHE A 53 -0.70 -36.49 -17.85
C PHE A 53 -2.07 -36.70 -18.51
N VAL A 54 -3.09 -35.92 -18.14
CA VAL A 54 -4.43 -35.99 -18.75
C VAL A 54 -4.38 -35.64 -20.24
N PHE A 55 -3.60 -34.65 -20.64
CA PHE A 55 -3.48 -34.25 -22.05
C PHE A 55 -2.78 -35.30 -22.92
N SER A 56 -1.80 -36.02 -22.36
CA SER A 56 -1.03 -37.04 -23.08
C SER A 56 -1.69 -38.42 -23.06
N TYR A 57 -2.77 -38.60 -22.30
CA TYR A 57 -3.42 -39.89 -22.08
C TYR A 57 -4.58 -40.10 -23.07
N ASP A 58 -4.33 -40.88 -24.13
CA ASP A 58 -5.25 -41.02 -25.27
C ASP A 58 -6.16 -42.26 -25.21
N THR A 59 -5.94 -43.16 -24.24
CA THR A 59 -6.73 -44.39 -24.10
C THR A 59 -8.03 -44.13 -23.34
N ARG A 60 -9.18 -44.35 -24.01
CA ARG A 60 -10.51 -44.37 -23.39
C ARG A 60 -11.07 -45.80 -23.44
N PRO A 61 -11.61 -46.36 -22.35
CA PRO A 61 -11.78 -45.79 -21.01
C PRO A 61 -10.47 -45.74 -20.20
N PRO A 62 -10.35 -44.80 -19.23
CA PRO A 62 -9.15 -44.68 -18.42
C PRO A 62 -8.93 -45.92 -17.55
N SER A 63 -7.67 -46.35 -17.44
CA SER A 63 -7.31 -47.46 -16.55
C SER A 63 -7.55 -47.07 -15.08
N LEU A 64 -7.93 -48.04 -14.27
CA LEU A 64 -8.20 -47.86 -12.84
C LEU A 64 -6.99 -47.26 -12.10
N TYR A 65 -5.77 -47.61 -12.53
CA TYR A 65 -4.51 -47.05 -12.00
C TYR A 65 -4.33 -45.57 -12.35
N ALA A 66 -4.68 -45.15 -13.57
CA ALA A 66 -4.60 -43.74 -13.98
C ALA A 66 -5.59 -42.86 -13.19
N GLN A 67 -6.79 -43.39 -12.92
CA GLN A 67 -7.81 -42.69 -12.12
C GLN A 67 -7.40 -42.54 -10.65
N LEU A 68 -6.85 -43.60 -10.04
CA LEU A 68 -6.33 -43.55 -8.67
C LEU A 68 -5.15 -42.58 -8.54
N PHE A 69 -4.25 -42.55 -9.53
CA PHE A 69 -3.12 -41.61 -9.55
C PHE A 69 -3.59 -40.15 -9.59
N VAL A 70 -4.56 -39.82 -10.44
CA VAL A 70 -5.07 -38.44 -10.54
C VAL A 70 -5.82 -38.01 -9.28
N MET A 71 -6.65 -38.89 -8.70
CA MET A 71 -7.37 -38.60 -7.46
C MET A 71 -6.42 -38.36 -6.27
N THR A 72 -5.44 -39.23 -6.07
CA THR A 72 -4.50 -39.11 -4.94
C THR A 72 -3.67 -37.83 -5.03
N MET A 73 -3.17 -37.49 -6.22
CA MET A 73 -2.41 -36.26 -6.46
C MET A 73 -3.27 -35.00 -6.33
N SER A 74 -4.54 -35.06 -6.75
CA SER A 74 -5.50 -33.97 -6.55
C SER A 74 -5.77 -33.71 -5.06
N ILE A 75 -5.95 -34.78 -4.26
CA ILE A 75 -6.17 -34.67 -2.81
C ILE A 75 -4.94 -34.06 -2.14
N ILE A 76 -3.73 -34.52 -2.49
CA ILE A 76 -2.48 -33.99 -1.95
C ILE A 76 -2.30 -32.51 -2.31
N SER A 77 -2.58 -32.13 -3.55
CA SER A 77 -2.50 -30.74 -3.99
C SER A 77 -3.50 -29.84 -3.24
N MET A 78 -4.72 -30.32 -3.02
CA MET A 78 -5.74 -29.59 -2.26
C MET A 78 -5.32 -29.38 -0.80
N LEU A 79 -4.76 -30.41 -0.14
CA LEU A 79 -4.23 -30.30 1.22
C LEU A 79 -3.04 -29.33 1.31
N LEU A 80 -2.17 -29.31 0.30
CA LEU A 80 -1.06 -28.34 0.19
C LEU A 80 -1.57 -26.90 0.01
N ALA A 81 -2.59 -26.69 -0.81
CA ALA A 81 -3.20 -25.37 -1.01
C ALA A 81 -3.88 -24.86 0.28
N ILE A 82 -4.60 -25.73 0.98
CA ILE A 82 -5.23 -25.40 2.27
C ILE A 82 -4.17 -25.05 3.32
N SER A 83 -3.09 -25.84 3.41
CA SER A 83 -2.01 -25.55 4.37
C SER A 83 -1.28 -24.23 4.07
N ALA A 84 -1.14 -23.86 2.79
CA ALA A 84 -0.59 -22.57 2.39
C ALA A 84 -1.47 -21.37 2.81
N LEU A 85 -2.79 -21.54 2.88
CA LEU A 85 -3.71 -20.50 3.37
C LEU A 85 -3.70 -20.38 4.90
N ILE A 86 -3.63 -21.52 5.60
CA ILE A 86 -3.68 -21.55 7.07
C ILE A 86 -2.37 -21.07 7.68
N ALA A 87 -1.22 -21.37 7.08
CA ALA A 87 0.09 -20.98 7.61
C ALA A 87 0.25 -19.48 7.96
N PRO A 88 -0.07 -18.52 7.05
CA PRO A 88 0.00 -17.10 7.37
C PRO A 88 -1.08 -16.65 8.38
N MET A 89 -2.26 -17.29 8.39
CA MET A 89 -3.31 -17.01 9.39
C MET A 89 -2.87 -17.39 10.80
N VAL A 90 -2.31 -18.60 10.97
CA VAL A 90 -1.79 -19.08 12.27
C VAL A 90 -0.63 -18.22 12.73
N ALA A 91 0.29 -17.82 11.84
CA ALA A 91 1.38 -16.92 12.18
C ALA A 91 0.85 -15.56 12.69
N SER A 92 -0.16 -15.00 12.02
CA SER A 92 -0.80 -13.74 12.43
C SER A 92 -1.47 -13.86 13.81
N LEU A 93 -2.15 -14.98 14.07
CA LEU A 93 -2.75 -15.28 15.38
C LEU A 93 -1.69 -15.42 16.49
N LEU A 94 -0.61 -16.16 16.25
CA LEU A 94 0.48 -16.31 17.21
C LEU A 94 1.15 -14.97 17.54
N LEU A 95 1.27 -14.08 16.56
CA LEU A 95 1.75 -12.71 16.78
C LEU A 95 0.73 -11.85 17.52
N ALA A 96 -0.56 -12.01 17.23
CA ALA A 96 -1.63 -11.35 17.98
C ALA A 96 -1.62 -11.77 19.45
N PHE A 97 -1.27 -13.01 19.80
CA PHE A 97 -1.07 -13.40 21.21
C PHE A 97 0.17 -12.76 21.85
N ARG A 98 1.20 -12.44 21.06
CA ARG A 98 2.45 -11.80 21.52
C ARG A 98 2.45 -10.28 21.35
N TRP A 99 1.31 -9.69 21.02
CA TRP A 99 1.18 -8.28 20.64
C TRP A 99 1.75 -7.30 21.66
N LYS A 100 1.54 -7.53 22.97
CA LYS A 100 2.04 -6.63 24.02
C LYS A 100 3.57 -6.53 24.01
N LYS A 101 4.25 -7.67 23.88
CA LYS A 101 5.73 -7.70 23.84
C LYS A 101 6.25 -7.12 22.53
N LEU A 102 5.65 -7.50 21.41
CA LEU A 102 6.03 -7.03 20.07
C LEU A 102 5.79 -5.53 19.88
N SER A 103 4.69 -4.99 20.40
CA SER A 103 4.38 -3.56 20.32
C SER A 103 5.33 -2.73 21.18
N LEU A 104 5.68 -3.20 22.38
CA LEU A 104 6.66 -2.52 23.23
C LEU A 104 8.07 -2.57 22.64
N GLU A 105 8.51 -3.74 22.15
CA GLU A 105 9.82 -3.89 21.50
C GLU A 105 9.89 -3.06 20.22
N GLY A 106 8.81 -3.04 19.42
CA GLY A 106 8.65 -2.17 18.26
C GLY A 106 8.78 -0.70 18.63
N LEU A 107 8.05 -0.25 19.65
CA LEU A 107 8.11 1.13 20.12
C LEU A 107 9.52 1.52 20.62
N CYS A 108 10.17 0.66 21.40
CA CYS A 108 11.54 0.91 21.86
C CYS A 108 12.53 1.02 20.70
N ASP A 109 12.41 0.14 19.70
CA ASP A 109 13.26 0.20 18.52
C ASP A 109 12.96 1.44 17.66
N ASP A 110 11.70 1.85 17.55
CA ASP A 110 11.29 3.05 16.81
C ASP A 110 11.84 4.29 17.50
N ILE A 111 11.73 4.38 18.84
CA ILE A 111 12.36 5.44 19.64
C ILE A 111 13.88 5.47 19.39
N ARG A 112 14.57 4.32 19.47
CA ARG A 112 16.02 4.26 19.21
C ARG A 112 16.37 4.71 17.80
N HIS A 113 15.55 4.36 16.81
CA HIS A 113 15.77 4.74 15.43
C HIS A 113 15.58 6.23 15.20
N GLU A 114 14.52 6.81 15.78
CA GLU A 114 14.22 8.24 15.71
C GLU A 114 15.27 9.06 16.46
N GLN A 115 15.72 8.58 17.63
CA GLN A 115 16.75 9.25 18.42
C GLN A 115 18.11 9.24 17.70
N ALA A 116 18.48 8.14 17.05
CA ALA A 116 19.68 8.09 16.21
C ALA A 116 19.61 9.05 15.00
N MET A 117 18.42 9.40 14.52
CA MET A 117 18.27 10.47 13.51
C MET A 117 18.37 11.86 14.15
N ALA A 118 17.75 12.06 15.30
CA ALA A 118 17.86 13.30 16.06
C ALA A 118 19.32 13.64 16.41
N ASP A 119 20.10 12.66 16.87
CA ASP A 119 21.53 12.81 17.16
C ASP A 119 22.33 13.31 15.95
N ARG A 120 22.00 12.83 14.74
CA ARG A 120 22.63 13.31 13.49
C ARG A 120 22.21 14.72 13.13
N LEU A 121 21.03 15.16 13.56
CA LEU A 121 20.56 16.51 13.35
C LEU A 121 21.07 17.49 14.42
N ALA A 122 21.41 17.00 15.62
CA ALA A 122 21.90 17.81 16.73
C ALA A 122 23.22 18.55 16.44
N GLN A 123 24.00 18.10 15.44
CA GLN A 123 25.22 18.79 15.00
C GLN A 123 24.94 20.12 14.26
N TYR A 124 23.70 20.37 13.83
CA TYR A 124 23.32 21.59 13.12
C TYR A 124 22.84 22.68 14.08
N GLU A 125 23.01 23.94 13.68
CA GLU A 125 22.64 25.10 14.48
C GLU A 125 21.10 25.23 14.62
N SER A 126 20.63 25.65 15.80
CA SER A 126 19.20 25.85 16.10
C SER A 126 18.50 26.76 15.08
N ALA A 127 19.19 27.78 14.56
CA ALA A 127 18.65 28.66 13.52
C ALA A 127 18.33 27.90 12.21
N ALA A 128 19.25 27.04 11.75
CA ALA A 128 19.06 26.25 10.54
C ALA A 128 17.95 25.20 10.69
N LEU A 129 17.81 24.60 11.88
CA LEU A 129 16.71 23.68 12.21
C LEU A 129 15.35 24.37 12.19
N LYS A 130 15.25 25.59 12.76
CA LYS A 130 14.02 26.41 12.73
C LYS A 130 13.63 26.82 11.32
N ASP A 131 14.61 27.18 10.48
CA ASP A 131 14.36 27.50 9.08
C ASP A 131 13.89 26.26 8.29
N ALA A 132 14.51 25.09 8.52
CA ALA A 132 14.09 23.85 7.88
C ALA A 132 12.65 23.47 8.28
N HIS A 133 12.33 23.58 9.57
CA HIS A 133 10.97 23.40 10.09
C HIS A 133 9.99 24.34 9.37
N TYR A 134 10.30 25.63 9.30
CA TYR A 134 9.46 26.62 8.63
C TYR A 134 9.16 26.26 7.16
N TRP A 135 10.18 25.85 6.40
CA TRP A 135 10.03 25.47 5.00
C TRP A 135 9.19 24.21 4.82
N LEU A 136 9.39 23.20 5.68
CA LEU A 136 8.59 21.97 5.67
C LEU A 136 7.12 22.25 6.02
N SER A 137 6.85 23.01 7.09
CA SER A 137 5.47 23.36 7.48
C SER A 137 4.78 24.15 6.38
N ARG A 138 5.48 25.10 5.76
CA ARG A 138 4.99 25.88 4.61
C ARG A 138 4.67 24.98 3.42
N LYS A 139 5.50 23.96 3.14
CA LYS A 139 5.26 23.01 2.05
C LYS A 139 4.03 22.14 2.32
N ILE A 140 3.88 21.62 3.54
CA ILE A 140 2.69 20.86 3.97
C ILE A 140 1.43 21.72 3.83
N ARG A 141 1.48 22.97 4.30
CA ARG A 141 0.34 23.89 4.19
C ARG A 141 -0.08 24.10 2.75
N ARG A 142 0.88 24.33 1.83
CA ARG A 142 0.59 24.46 0.39
C ARG A 142 -0.01 23.19 -0.22
N ILE A 143 0.41 22.01 0.23
CA ILE A 143 -0.18 20.74 -0.22
C ILE A 143 -1.63 20.63 0.29
N SER A 144 -1.84 20.90 1.58
CA SER A 144 -3.17 20.86 2.21
C SER A 144 -4.13 21.87 1.58
N GLU A 145 -3.71 23.10 1.33
CA GLU A 145 -4.51 24.13 0.65
C GLU A 145 -4.88 23.71 -0.78
N ARG A 146 -3.96 23.08 -1.53
CA ARG A 146 -4.25 22.58 -2.89
C ARG A 146 -5.28 21.47 -2.84
N THR A 147 -5.08 20.45 -1.98
CA THR A 147 -6.03 19.35 -1.83
C THR A 147 -7.38 19.84 -1.31
N GLY A 148 -7.37 20.73 -0.32
CA GLY A 148 -8.57 21.35 0.26
C GLY A 148 -9.34 22.19 -0.76
N ARG A 149 -8.68 22.87 -1.70
CA ARG A 149 -9.36 23.58 -2.80
C ARG A 149 -10.01 22.61 -3.79
N PHE A 150 -9.35 21.49 -4.12
CA PHE A 150 -9.92 20.49 -5.03
C PHE A 150 -11.11 19.74 -4.44
N PHE A 151 -11.08 19.38 -3.15
CA PHE A 151 -12.16 18.64 -2.51
C PHE A 151 -13.20 19.56 -1.85
N GLY A 152 -12.82 20.69 -1.25
CA GLY A 152 -13.74 21.56 -0.51
C GLY A 152 -14.75 22.33 -1.38
N GLU A 153 -14.33 22.82 -2.55
CA GLU A 153 -15.25 23.50 -3.49
C GLU A 153 -16.00 22.51 -4.40
N LYS A 154 -15.43 21.32 -4.62
CA LYS A 154 -15.97 20.33 -5.58
C LYS A 154 -16.56 19.09 -4.92
N THR A 155 -16.61 18.98 -3.60
CA THR A 155 -17.33 17.94 -2.84
C THR A 155 -18.80 17.91 -3.20
N ALA A 156 -19.41 19.07 -3.48
CA ALA A 156 -20.77 19.14 -4.00
C ALA A 156 -20.88 18.47 -5.38
N VAL A 157 -19.92 18.69 -6.28
CA VAL A 157 -19.87 18.08 -7.62
C VAL A 157 -19.58 16.58 -7.55
N ILE A 158 -18.68 16.16 -6.66
CA ILE A 158 -18.36 14.75 -6.39
C ILE A 158 -19.55 14.05 -5.76
N GLY A 159 -20.23 14.67 -4.80
CA GLY A 159 -21.46 14.17 -4.20
C GLY A 159 -22.57 14.02 -5.24
N LEU A 160 -22.75 15.03 -6.09
CA LEU A 160 -23.75 15.00 -7.17
C LEU A 160 -23.42 13.95 -8.24
N LEU A 161 -22.14 13.74 -8.56
CA LEU A 161 -21.68 12.65 -9.45
C LEU A 161 -21.77 11.27 -8.81
N ALA A 162 -21.48 11.14 -7.51
CA ALA A 162 -21.66 9.89 -6.76
C ALA A 162 -23.14 9.52 -6.67
N THR A 163 -24.01 10.50 -6.41
CA THR A 163 -25.46 10.33 -6.44
C THR A 163 -25.94 9.98 -7.86
N ALA A 164 -25.45 10.66 -8.90
CA ALA A 164 -25.79 10.34 -10.29
C ALA A 164 -25.30 8.94 -10.71
N TYR A 165 -24.12 8.53 -10.23
CA TYR A 165 -23.56 7.19 -10.42
C TYR A 165 -24.37 6.13 -9.65
N SER A 166 -24.80 6.41 -8.42
CA SER A 166 -25.68 5.52 -7.65
C SER A 166 -27.03 5.33 -8.35
N PHE A 167 -27.61 6.40 -8.91
CA PHE A 167 -28.81 6.29 -9.74
C PHE A 167 -28.53 5.48 -11.02
N ALA A 168 -27.42 5.73 -11.73
CA ALA A 168 -27.06 4.96 -12.93
C ALA A 168 -26.78 3.47 -12.63
N ALA A 169 -26.21 3.16 -11.46
CA ALA A 169 -25.94 1.81 -11.01
C ALA A 169 -27.23 1.03 -10.68
N GLU A 170 -28.24 1.70 -10.12
CA GLU A 170 -29.60 1.11 -9.93
C GLU A 170 -30.30 0.76 -11.25
N PHE A 171 -29.89 1.37 -12.37
CA PHE A 171 -30.47 1.12 -13.70
C PHE A 171 -29.67 0.18 -14.63
N GLY A 172 -28.60 -0.49 -14.17
CA GLY A 172 -27.90 -1.46 -15.03
C GLY A 172 -26.51 -1.98 -14.61
N GLY A 173 -26.00 -1.61 -13.43
CA GLY A 173 -24.73 -2.13 -12.90
C GLY A 173 -23.48 -1.85 -13.75
N PHE A 174 -22.40 -2.61 -13.50
CA PHE A 174 -21.09 -2.44 -14.15
C PHE A 174 -21.07 -2.85 -15.65
N GLU A 175 -22.11 -3.51 -16.16
CA GLU A 175 -22.19 -3.87 -17.59
C GLU A 175 -22.18 -2.64 -18.50
N TRP A 176 -22.78 -1.54 -18.06
CA TRP A 176 -22.79 -0.29 -18.81
C TRP A 176 -21.38 0.24 -19.08
N ILE A 177 -20.44 0.10 -18.14
CA ILE A 177 -19.04 0.53 -18.34
C ILE A 177 -18.38 -0.28 -19.46
N SER A 178 -18.56 -1.60 -19.45
CA SER A 178 -18.04 -2.49 -20.50
C SER A 178 -18.64 -2.15 -21.87
N ARG A 179 -19.97 -1.99 -21.94
CA ARG A 179 -20.66 -1.60 -23.18
C ARG A 179 -20.23 -0.22 -23.69
N THR A 180 -19.98 0.72 -22.79
CA THR A 180 -19.51 2.08 -23.13
C THR A 180 -18.09 2.05 -23.69
N LEU A 181 -17.20 1.24 -23.10
CA LEU A 181 -15.84 1.04 -23.59
C LEU A 181 -15.81 0.38 -24.97
N VAL A 182 -16.70 -0.59 -25.22
CA VAL A 182 -16.81 -1.28 -26.52
C VAL A 182 -17.45 -0.39 -27.58
N ALA A 183 -18.49 0.38 -27.24
CA ALA A 183 -19.18 1.26 -28.17
C ALA A 183 -18.35 2.50 -28.57
N GLY A 184 -17.49 3.00 -27.67
CA GLY A 184 -16.64 4.17 -27.92
C GLY A 184 -17.42 5.49 -28.02
N PHE A 185 -16.79 6.50 -28.63
CA PHE A 185 -17.36 7.85 -28.83
C PHE A 185 -18.40 7.86 -29.98
N GLN A 186 -19.58 7.29 -29.72
CA GLN A 186 -20.73 7.36 -30.62
C GLN A 186 -21.79 8.32 -30.06
N MET A 187 -22.56 8.97 -30.95
CA MET A 187 -23.60 9.93 -30.56
C MET A 187 -24.66 9.32 -29.64
N ASP A 188 -24.98 8.04 -29.83
CA ASP A 188 -25.94 7.28 -29.02
C ASP A 188 -25.41 6.91 -27.62
N ASN A 189 -24.09 7.03 -27.41
CA ASN A 189 -23.39 6.64 -26.17
C ASN A 189 -22.64 7.84 -25.52
N LEU A 190 -22.92 9.06 -25.97
CA LEU A 190 -22.25 10.27 -25.50
C LEU A 190 -22.45 10.52 -24.00
N GLY A 191 -23.68 10.40 -23.50
CA GLY A 191 -23.99 10.61 -22.09
C GLY A 191 -23.21 9.67 -21.16
N ASN A 192 -23.17 8.39 -21.52
CA ASN A 192 -22.42 7.35 -20.83
C ASN A 192 -20.90 7.58 -20.89
N THR A 193 -20.40 8.03 -22.05
CA THR A 193 -18.97 8.33 -22.24
C THR A 193 -18.54 9.55 -21.42
N VAL A 194 -19.38 10.59 -21.35
CA VAL A 194 -19.16 11.77 -20.49
C VAL A 194 -19.19 11.39 -19.01
N LEU A 195 -20.15 10.56 -18.60
CA LEU A 195 -20.26 10.09 -17.22
C LEU A 195 -19.05 9.22 -16.83
N LEU A 196 -18.61 8.32 -17.72
CA LEU A 196 -17.40 7.52 -17.54
C LEU A 196 -16.15 8.40 -17.46
N GLY A 197 -16.04 9.41 -18.33
CA GLY A 197 -14.94 10.38 -18.33
C GLY A 197 -14.89 11.20 -17.04
N ALA A 198 -16.05 11.65 -16.54
CA ALA A 198 -16.16 12.34 -15.26
C ALA A 198 -15.74 11.43 -14.09
N GLY A 199 -16.18 10.17 -14.09
CA GLY A 199 -15.77 9.18 -13.10
C GLY A 199 -14.26 8.90 -13.12
N ALA A 200 -13.67 8.70 -14.30
CA ALA A 200 -12.24 8.49 -14.46
C ALA A 200 -11.42 9.73 -14.01
N PHE A 201 -11.89 10.94 -14.33
CA PHE A 201 -11.28 12.18 -13.87
C PHE A 201 -11.30 12.30 -12.34
N LEU A 202 -12.44 12.01 -11.71
CA LEU A 202 -12.56 12.02 -10.24
C LEU A 202 -11.66 10.98 -9.58
N LEU A 203 -11.57 9.77 -10.15
CA LEU A 203 -10.63 8.74 -9.68
C LEU A 203 -9.18 9.22 -9.80
N GLY A 204 -8.81 9.84 -10.92
CA GLY A 204 -7.47 10.41 -11.11
C GLY A 204 -7.15 11.50 -10.06
N VAL A 205 -8.10 12.40 -9.78
CA VAL A 205 -7.96 13.43 -8.74
C VAL A 205 -7.86 12.82 -7.34
N SER A 206 -8.64 11.76 -7.06
CA SER A 206 -8.60 11.01 -5.79
C SER A 206 -7.24 10.32 -5.56
N ILE A 207 -6.73 9.63 -6.57
CA ILE A 207 -5.40 9.00 -6.49
C ILE A 207 -4.31 10.09 -6.30
N GLY A 208 -4.40 11.19 -7.04
CA GLY A 208 -3.49 12.32 -6.90
C GLY A 208 -3.49 12.94 -5.50
N SER A 209 -4.65 13.04 -4.86
CA SER A 209 -4.77 13.59 -3.51
C SER A 209 -4.19 12.68 -2.43
N ILE A 210 -4.38 11.36 -2.57
CA ILE A 210 -3.77 10.36 -1.70
C ILE A 210 -2.24 10.43 -1.80
N LEU A 211 -1.69 10.53 -3.02
CA LEU A 211 -0.25 10.69 -3.23
C LEU A 211 0.30 11.96 -2.58
N LEU A 212 -0.40 13.09 -2.74
CA LEU A 212 -0.04 14.34 -2.08
C LEU A 212 -0.12 14.24 -0.55
N GLY A 213 -1.13 13.54 -0.03
CA GLY A 213 -1.25 13.24 1.40
C GLY A 213 -0.08 12.41 1.93
N HIS A 214 0.39 11.43 1.16
CA HIS A 214 1.55 10.63 1.52
C HIS A 214 2.85 11.47 1.57
N ILE A 215 3.03 12.39 0.62
CA ILE A 215 4.15 13.34 0.63
C ILE A 215 4.07 14.27 1.84
N ALA A 216 2.88 14.80 2.15
CA ALA A 216 2.68 15.65 3.32
C ALA A 216 2.96 14.91 4.64
N ALA A 217 2.56 13.64 4.75
CA ALA A 217 2.86 12.79 5.90
C ALA A 217 4.38 12.60 6.07
N ARG A 218 5.13 12.40 4.97
CA ARG A 218 6.59 12.33 5.01
C ARG A 218 7.23 13.62 5.54
N TYR A 219 6.78 14.78 5.09
CA TYR A 219 7.29 16.06 5.60
C TYR A 219 6.91 16.29 7.07
N ARG A 220 5.75 15.79 7.51
CA ARG A 220 5.34 15.86 8.91
C ARG A 220 6.26 15.02 9.81
N TYR A 221 6.62 13.82 9.36
CA TYR A 221 7.61 13.00 10.05
C TYR A 221 8.97 13.71 10.19
N GLN A 222 9.44 14.39 9.14
CA GLN A 222 10.68 15.18 9.20
C GLN A 222 10.60 16.33 10.23
N ILE A 223 9.44 16.96 10.36
CA ILE A 223 9.20 17.99 11.39
C ILE A 223 9.27 17.37 12.79
N GLU A 224 8.66 16.21 13.01
CA GLU A 224 8.68 15.51 14.30
C GLU A 224 10.12 15.19 14.76
N ILE A 225 11.02 14.83 13.83
CA ILE A 225 12.45 14.64 14.13
C ILE A 225 13.14 15.97 14.52
N ILE A 226 12.82 17.08 13.85
CA ILE A 226 13.36 18.40 14.23
C ILE A 226 12.87 18.80 15.64
N GLU A 227 11.59 18.56 15.94
CA GLU A 227 11.01 18.86 17.25
C GLU A 227 11.63 18.00 18.36
N LEU A 228 12.01 16.75 18.05
CA LEU A 228 12.75 15.88 18.97
C LEU A 228 14.11 16.49 19.35
N VAL A 229 14.83 17.05 18.37
CA VAL A 229 16.09 17.77 18.61
C VAL A 229 15.83 19.05 19.42
N ASP A 230 14.85 19.89 19.05
CA ASP A 230 14.57 21.14 19.81
C ASP A 230 14.19 20.85 21.28
N ARG A 231 13.55 19.71 21.56
CA ARG A 231 13.24 19.27 22.92
C ARG A 231 14.52 18.99 23.71
N GLU A 232 15.51 18.30 23.14
CA GLU A 232 16.77 17.99 23.81
C GLU A 232 17.58 19.26 24.16
N TRP A 233 17.48 20.31 23.35
CA TRP A 233 18.17 21.59 23.59
C TRP A 233 17.56 22.45 24.70
N ARG A 234 16.33 22.14 25.14
CA ARG A 234 15.67 22.87 26.25
C ARG A 234 16.00 22.32 27.63
N TYR A 235 16.72 21.20 27.72
CA TYR A 235 17.20 20.59 28.95
C TYR A 235 18.71 20.78 29.10
#